data_AF-A0A0F9Q9T1-F1
#
_entry.id   AF-A0A0F9Q9T1-F1
#
_cell.length_a   1.000
_cell.length_b   1.000
_cell.length_c   1.000
_cell.angle_alpha   90.00
_cell.angle_beta   90.00
_cell.angle_gamma   90.00
#
_symmetry.space_group_name_H-M   'P 1'
#
loop_
_entity.id
_entity.type
_entity.pdbx_description
1 polymer ?
#
loop_
_entity_poly.entity_id
_entity_poly.type
_entity_poly.pdbx_seq_one_letter_code
_entity_poly.pdbx_strand_id
1 'polypeptide(L)'
;MSTIKEDLKAVFDNPDFHGHPGFFELLAEMAELHSSKNHDYGIKSIPLRNLYKCRDMGITPFTGVMVRLTDKWARLESFMQQGVLEVKNESIEDTLMDNALYSILAIILLREEKEAKK
;
A
#
# COMPACT_ATOMS: atom_id res chain seq x y z
N MET A 1 -23.07 -5.62 -7.23
CA MET A 1 -21.69 -6.15 -7.31
C MET A 1 -21.23 -6.32 -5.88
N SER A 2 -20.60 -7.45 -5.55
CA SER A 2 -19.95 -7.65 -4.26
C SER A 2 -18.79 -6.68 -4.08
N THR A 3 -18.45 -6.36 -2.84
CA THR A 3 -17.23 -5.59 -2.54
C THR A 3 -16.00 -6.50 -2.63
N ILE A 4 -14.80 -5.92 -2.82
CA ILE A 4 -13.55 -6.69 -2.81
C ILE A 4 -13.39 -7.41 -1.47
N LYS A 5 -13.81 -6.80 -0.36
CA LYS A 5 -13.81 -7.43 0.96
C LYS A 5 -14.75 -8.64 1.05
N GLU A 6 -15.93 -8.57 0.45
CA GLU A 6 -16.85 -9.73 0.37
C GLU A 6 -16.25 -10.86 -0.46
N ASP A 7 -15.65 -10.54 -1.61
CA ASP A 7 -15.03 -11.53 -2.48
C ASP A 7 -13.82 -12.21 -1.82
N LEU A 8 -12.98 -11.44 -1.12
CA LEU A 8 -11.80 -11.95 -0.44
C LEU A 8 -12.14 -12.70 0.84
N LYS A 9 -13.22 -12.34 1.53
CA LYS A 9 -13.66 -13.07 2.72
C LYS A 9 -13.92 -14.54 2.42
N ALA A 10 -14.57 -14.83 1.29
CA ALA A 10 -14.80 -16.20 0.85
C ALA A 10 -13.50 -17.00 0.60
N VAL A 11 -12.42 -16.32 0.19
CA VAL A 11 -11.09 -16.93 0.02
C VAL A 11 -10.43 -17.16 1.37
N PHE A 12 -10.58 -16.23 2.32
CA PHE A 12 -9.92 -16.26 3.61
C PHE A 12 -10.61 -17.13 4.67
N ASP A 13 -11.90 -17.44 4.50
CA ASP A 13 -12.63 -18.41 5.33
C ASP A 13 -12.23 -19.87 5.04
N ASN A 14 -11.14 -20.10 4.30
CA ASN A 14 -10.60 -21.42 4.01
C ASN A 14 -9.93 -22.03 5.27
N PRO A 15 -10.39 -23.22 5.75
CA PRO A 15 -9.84 -23.85 6.96
C PRO A 15 -8.39 -24.31 6.84
N ASP A 16 -7.86 -24.39 5.62
CA ASP A 16 -6.47 -24.75 5.36
C ASP A 16 -5.50 -23.57 5.57
N PHE A 17 -6.02 -22.34 5.72
CA PHE A 17 -5.18 -21.19 6.01
C PHE A 17 -4.87 -21.11 7.50
N HIS A 18 -3.58 -21.03 7.81
CA HIS A 18 -3.08 -20.86 9.16
C HIS A 18 -2.67 -19.40 9.38
N GLY A 19 -3.31 -18.71 10.32
CA GLY A 19 -3.01 -17.32 10.65
C GLY A 19 -4.04 -16.69 11.58
N HIS A 20 -3.79 -15.46 12.02
CA HIS A 20 -4.77 -14.70 12.79
C HIS A 20 -5.88 -14.20 11.85
N PRO A 21 -7.19 -14.41 12.13
CA PRO A 21 -8.27 -13.97 11.25
C PRO A 21 -8.19 -12.49 10.85
N GLY A 22 -7.89 -11.62 11.81
CA GLY A 22 -7.70 -10.19 11.57
C GLY A 22 -6.57 -9.84 10.58
N PHE A 23 -5.56 -10.71 10.39
CA PHE A 23 -4.56 -10.49 9.35
C PHE A 23 -5.18 -10.56 7.96
N PHE A 24 -6.06 -11.53 7.74
CA PHE A 24 -6.75 -11.70 6.46
C PHE A 24 -7.79 -10.60 6.22
N GLU A 25 -8.45 -10.12 7.28
CA GLU A 25 -9.31 -8.93 7.20
C GLU A 25 -8.53 -7.70 6.76
N LEU A 26 -7.34 -7.47 7.33
CA LEU A 26 -6.45 -6.37 6.93
C LEU A 26 -5.96 -6.53 5.49
N LEU A 27 -5.72 -7.76 5.00
CA LEU A 27 -5.41 -7.99 3.59
C LEU A 27 -6.56 -7.57 2.67
N ALA A 28 -7.80 -7.87 3.05
CA ALA A 28 -8.98 -7.47 2.30
C ALA A 28 -9.16 -5.95 2.27
N GLU A 29 -8.98 -5.30 3.41
CA GLU A 29 -9.04 -3.84 3.54
C GLU A 29 -7.93 -3.16 2.75
N MET A 30 -6.71 -3.70 2.78
CA MET A 30 -5.59 -3.19 1.99
C MET A 30 -5.88 -3.30 0.48
N ALA A 31 -6.54 -4.36 0.03
CA ALA A 31 -6.92 -4.53 -1.36
C ALA A 31 -7.96 -3.47 -1.79
N GLU A 32 -8.95 -3.20 -0.95
CA GLU A 32 -9.93 -2.12 -1.16
C GLU A 32 -9.27 -0.73 -1.18
N LEU A 33 -8.35 -0.47 -0.24
CA LEU A 33 -7.61 0.78 -0.17
C LEU A 33 -6.73 0.97 -1.40
N HIS A 34 -6.04 -0.08 -1.85
CA HIS A 34 -5.25 -0.02 -3.08
C HIS A 34 -6.12 0.25 -4.30
N SER A 35 -7.26 -0.44 -4.43
CA SER A 35 -8.22 -0.21 -5.51
C SER A 35 -8.71 1.24 -5.54
N SER A 36 -9.11 1.77 -4.38
CA SER A 36 -9.57 3.16 -4.24
C SER A 36 -8.48 4.17 -4.61
N LYS A 37 -7.25 3.99 -4.12
CA LYS A 37 -6.12 4.85 -4.50
C LYS A 37 -5.79 4.77 -5.98
N ASN A 38 -5.90 3.57 -6.56
CA ASN A 38 -5.62 3.36 -7.97
C ASN A 38 -6.68 4.00 -8.87
N HIS A 39 -7.93 4.07 -8.42
CA HIS A 39 -8.97 4.85 -9.07
C HIS A 39 -8.62 6.34 -9.11
N ASP A 40 -8.10 6.90 -8.01
CA ASP A 40 -7.78 8.33 -7.91
C ASP A 40 -6.48 8.73 -8.64
N TYR A 41 -5.44 7.89 -8.56
CA TYR A 41 -4.09 8.24 -9.02
C TYR A 41 -3.61 7.45 -10.25
N GLY A 42 -4.26 6.34 -10.57
CA GLY A 42 -3.94 5.48 -11.69
C GLY A 42 -4.77 5.79 -12.94
N ILE A 43 -4.55 5.02 -14.00
CA ILE A 43 -5.53 4.83 -15.08
C ILE A 43 -5.76 3.33 -15.17
N LYS A 44 -6.96 2.89 -15.54
CA LYS A 44 -7.28 1.45 -15.65
C LYS A 44 -6.25 0.64 -16.46
N SER A 45 -5.65 1.23 -17.48
CA SER A 45 -4.60 0.62 -18.30
C SER A 45 -3.19 0.73 -17.72
N ILE A 46 -2.96 1.63 -16.76
CA ILE A 46 -1.66 1.88 -16.12
C ILE A 46 -1.89 2.14 -14.62
N PRO A 47 -2.07 1.08 -13.80
CA PRO A 47 -2.38 1.21 -12.38
C PRO A 47 -1.37 2.10 -11.63
N LEU A 48 -0.08 1.82 -11.74
CA LEU A 48 0.96 2.54 -10.98
C LEU A 48 1.45 3.83 -11.67
N ARG A 49 0.61 4.47 -12.50
CA ARG A 49 0.99 5.64 -13.31
C ARG A 49 1.65 6.74 -12.46
N ASN A 50 1.08 7.04 -11.30
CA ASN A 50 1.61 8.04 -10.38
C ASN A 50 3.04 7.73 -9.91
N LEU A 51 3.39 6.46 -9.69
CA LEU A 51 4.74 6.04 -9.31
C LEU A 51 5.68 6.10 -10.51
N TYR A 52 5.21 5.77 -11.71
CA TYR A 52 6.04 5.84 -12.92
C TYR A 52 6.42 7.28 -13.29
N LYS A 53 5.62 8.28 -12.93
CA LYS A 53 5.95 9.71 -13.12
C LYS A 53 7.25 10.14 -12.43
N CYS A 54 7.75 9.39 -11.44
CA CYS A 54 9.08 9.59 -10.87
C CYS A 54 10.18 9.64 -11.97
N ARG A 55 10.00 8.88 -13.06
CA ARG A 55 10.93 8.86 -14.19
C ARG A 55 11.06 10.22 -14.88
N ASP A 56 10.00 11.01 -14.93
CA ASP A 56 10.00 12.36 -15.51
C ASP A 56 10.94 13.31 -14.73
N MET A 57 11.22 12.98 -13.47
CA MET A 57 12.13 13.70 -12.56
C MET A 57 13.51 13.04 -12.46
N GLY A 58 13.80 12.04 -13.29
CA GLY A 58 15.09 11.34 -13.29
C GLY A 58 15.31 10.39 -12.10
N ILE A 59 14.26 10.07 -11.33
CA ILE A 59 14.33 9.10 -10.23
C ILE A 59 13.57 7.82 -10.57
N THR A 60 14.02 6.69 -10.03
CA THR A 60 13.31 5.41 -10.25
C THR A 60 12.00 5.40 -9.47
N PRO A 61 10.95 4.72 -9.97
CA PRO A 61 9.71 4.53 -9.21
C PRO A 61 9.94 3.92 -7.83
N PHE A 62 10.88 2.96 -7.71
CA PHE A 62 11.25 2.35 -6.44
C PHE A 62 11.79 3.39 -5.45
N THR A 63 12.73 4.24 -5.88
CA THR A 63 13.24 5.35 -5.05
C THR A 63 12.12 6.28 -4.62
N GLY A 64 11.17 6.59 -5.53
CA GLY A 64 9.98 7.37 -5.18
C GLY A 64 9.13 6.73 -4.08
N VAL A 65 8.94 5.40 -4.13
CA VAL A 65 8.24 4.67 -3.06
C VAL A 65 9.01 4.71 -1.74
N MET A 66 10.34 4.61 -1.76
CA MET A 66 11.15 4.70 -0.53
C MET A 66 10.96 6.05 0.17
N VAL A 67 10.91 7.14 -0.58
CA VAL A 67 10.63 8.49 -0.01
C VAL A 67 9.27 8.51 0.69
N ARG A 68 8.24 7.94 0.07
CA ARG A 68 6.89 7.89 0.65
C ARG A 68 6.83 7.04 1.92
N LEU A 69 7.54 5.92 1.94
CA LEU A 69 7.68 5.10 3.15
C LEU A 69 8.39 5.87 4.27
N THR A 70 9.45 6.62 3.94
CA THR A 70 10.18 7.43 4.93
C THR A 70 9.30 8.51 5.55
N ASP A 71 8.48 9.22 4.77
CA ASP A 71 7.52 10.21 5.29
C ASP A 71 6.56 9.59 6.32
N LYS A 72 6.01 8.42 6.00
CA LYS A 72 5.09 7.69 6.88
C LYS A 72 5.80 7.13 8.10
N TRP A 73 7.03 6.66 7.96
CA TRP A 73 7.85 6.20 9.09
C TRP A 73 8.16 7.34 10.06
N ALA A 74 8.58 8.50 9.56
CA ALA A 74 8.82 9.69 10.38
C ALA A 74 7.58 10.13 11.17
N ARG A 75 6.39 9.96 10.58
CA ARG A 75 5.11 10.18 11.29
C ARG A 75 4.91 9.23 12.46
N LEU A 76 5.24 7.95 12.31
CA LEU A 76 5.19 6.96 13.39
C LEU A 76 6.21 7.30 14.49
N GLU A 77 7.42 7.69 14.12
CA GLU A 77 8.45 8.13 15.08
C GLU A 77 7.98 9.34 15.88
N SER A 78 7.37 10.33 15.22
CA SER A 78 6.81 11.50 15.88
C SER A 78 5.72 11.12 16.89
N PHE A 79 4.83 10.21 16.51
CA PHE A 79 3.79 9.70 17.41
C PHE A 79 4.38 8.97 18.62
N MET A 80 5.39 8.11 18.42
CA MET A 80 6.05 7.41 19.52
C MET A 80 6.72 8.36 20.52
N GLN A 81 7.25 9.50 20.05
CA GLN A 81 7.89 10.49 20.89
C GLN A 81 6.90 11.40 21.63
N GLN A 82 5.81 11.81 20.96
CA GLN A 82 4.91 12.86 21.44
C GLN A 82 3.59 12.31 22.01
N GLY A 83 3.21 11.08 21.68
CA GLY A 83 1.95 10.44 22.06
C GLY A 83 0.71 11.01 21.36
N VAL A 84 0.84 12.12 20.63
CA VAL A 84 -0.25 12.77 19.90
C VAL A 84 0.28 13.31 18.57
N LEU A 85 -0.57 13.27 17.53
CA LEU A 85 -0.34 13.94 16.26
C LEU A 85 -1.33 15.08 16.07
N GLU A 86 -0.87 16.18 15.49
CA GLU A 86 -1.73 17.33 15.18
C GLU A 86 -2.64 17.07 13.98
N VAL A 87 -2.16 16.33 12.98
CA VAL A 87 -2.95 15.92 11.81
C VAL A 87 -4.03 14.94 12.23
N LYS A 88 -5.29 15.41 12.29
CA LYS A 88 -6.44 14.63 12.81
C LYS A 88 -7.13 13.74 11.78
N ASN A 89 -6.87 13.95 10.49
CA ASN A 89 -7.61 13.30 9.41
C ASN A 89 -6.99 11.98 8.94
N GLU A 90 -5.93 11.53 9.60
CA GLU A 90 -5.21 10.31 9.26
C GLU A 90 -4.82 9.62 10.57
N SER A 91 -5.26 8.39 10.81
CA SER A 91 -4.93 7.65 12.03
C SER A 91 -3.53 7.04 11.96
N ILE A 92 -3.07 6.46 13.08
CA ILE A 92 -1.83 5.65 13.10
C ILE A 92 -2.04 4.35 12.32
N GLU A 93 -3.23 3.76 12.41
CA GLU A 93 -3.59 2.56 11.66
C GLU A 93 -3.55 2.82 10.15
N ASP A 94 -4.08 3.95 9.69
CA ASP A 94 -3.97 4.38 8.28
C ASP A 94 -2.51 4.51 7.84
N THR A 95 -1.63 5.03 8.71
CA THR A 95 -0.19 5.17 8.43
C THR A 95 0.49 3.81 8.30
N LEU A 96 0.15 2.86 9.18
CA LEU A 96 0.68 1.50 9.13
C LEU A 96 0.17 0.75 7.91
N MET A 97 -1.11 0.93 7.56
CA MET A 97 -1.72 0.37 6.35
C MET A 97 -1.07 0.93 5.08
N ASP A 98 -0.80 2.24 5.06
CA ASP A 98 -0.05 2.89 3.98
C ASP A 98 1.35 2.28 3.81
N ASN A 99 2.07 2.05 4.92
CA ASN A 99 3.38 1.41 4.89
C ASN A 99 3.33 -0.03 4.36
N ALA A 100 2.34 -0.82 4.78
CA ALA A 100 2.14 -2.17 4.26
C ALA A 100 1.87 -2.15 2.75
N LEU A 101 0.96 -1.27 2.32
CA LEU A 101 0.59 -1.10 0.91
C LEU A 101 1.80 -0.67 0.06
N TYR A 102 2.55 0.37 0.47
CA TYR A 102 3.73 0.81 -0.27
C TYR A 102 4.84 -0.23 -0.31
N SER A 103 4.99 -1.04 0.75
CA SER A 103 5.94 -2.16 0.75
C SER A 103 5.61 -3.19 -0.32
N ILE A 104 4.32 -3.52 -0.51
CA ILE A 104 3.88 -4.39 -1.61
C ILE A 104 4.13 -3.75 -2.97
N LEU A 105 3.82 -2.46 -3.13
CA LEU A 105 4.10 -1.75 -4.38
C LEU A 105 5.59 -1.70 -4.71
N ALA A 106 6.46 -1.54 -3.71
CA ALA A 106 7.90 -1.60 -3.90
C ALA A 106 8.35 -2.98 -4.43
N ILE A 107 7.78 -4.07 -3.91
CA ILE A 107 8.06 -5.43 -4.40
C ILE A 107 7.66 -5.58 -5.86
N ILE A 108 6.49 -5.07 -6.25
CA ILE A 108 6.00 -5.10 -7.65
C ILE A 108 6.99 -4.36 -8.57
N LEU A 109 7.35 -3.13 -8.22
CA LEU A 109 8.28 -2.32 -9.02
C LEU A 109 9.67 -2.98 -9.17
N LEU A 110 10.17 -3.63 -8.11
CA LEU A 110 11.43 -4.38 -8.18
C LEU A 110 11.33 -5.60 -9.10
N ARG A 111 10.17 -6.28 -9.14
CA ARG A 111 9.94 -7.41 -10.06
C ARG A 111 9.89 -6.94 -11.50
N GLU A 112 9.14 -5.87 -11.80
CA GLU A 112 9.08 -5.25 -13.13
C GLU A 112 10.47 -4.82 -13.63
N GLU A 113 11.29 -4.22 -12.75
CA GLU A 113 12.65 -3.81 -13.11
C GLU A 113 13.56 -5.02 -13.43
N LYS A 114 13.42 -6.11 -12.69
CA LYS A 114 14.18 -7.35 -12.95
C LYS A 114 13.78 -7.99 -14.27
N GLU A 115 12.49 -7.95 -14.62
CA GLU A 115 11.98 -8.49 -15.88
C GLU A 115 12.44 -7.66 -17.08
N ALA A 116 12.47 -6.33 -16.97
CA ALA A 116 12.94 -5.44 -18.04
C ALA A 116 14.44 -5.56 -18.35
N LYS A 117 15.23 -6.16 -17.46
CA LYS A 117 16.67 -6.39 -17.63
C LYS A 117 17.02 -7.77 -18.21
N LYS A 118 16.03 -8.65 -18.38
CA LYS A 118 16.19 -9.95 -19.04
C LYS A 118 16.02 -9.80 -20.55
#